data_AF-F0IF77-F1
#
_entry.id   AF-F0IF77-F1
#
_cell.length_a   1.000
_cell.length_b   1.000
_cell.length_c   1.000
_cell.angle_alpha   90.00
_cell.angle_beta   90.00
_cell.angle_gamma   90.00
#
_symmetry.space_group_name_H-M   'P 1'
#
loop_
_entity.id
_entity.type
_entity.pdbx_description
1 polymer ?
#
loop_
_entity_poly.entity_id
_entity_poly.type
_entity_poly.pdbx_seq_one_letter_code
_entity_poly.pdbx_strand_id
1 'polypeptide(L)'
;MKKKPSISVGIIISLILLLINFYYAIMAHITDLDYLDFSNFRVSMMYFYMNLIAVPLFIALLFFLFYSFFYRWAKKGLWITSILLAMSIIWFRLYISM
;
A
#
# COMPACT_ATOMS: atom_id res chain seq x y z
N MET A 1 -33.57 -9.35 -3.15
CA MET A 1 -32.16 -9.41 -3.59
C MET A 1 -31.43 -8.20 -3.01
N LYS A 2 -30.43 -8.39 -2.14
CA LYS A 2 -29.67 -7.25 -1.57
C LYS A 2 -28.99 -6.49 -2.71
N LYS A 3 -29.29 -5.19 -2.86
CA LYS A 3 -28.68 -4.33 -3.89
C LYS A 3 -27.16 -4.42 -3.75
N LYS A 4 -26.47 -4.78 -4.84
CA LYS A 4 -25.00 -4.73 -4.87
C LYS A 4 -24.57 -3.31 -4.48
N PRO A 5 -23.55 -3.14 -3.61
CA PRO A 5 -23.06 -1.82 -3.26
C PRO A 5 -22.68 -1.06 -4.53
N SER A 6 -23.03 0.23 -4.58
CA SER A 6 -22.72 1.07 -5.73
C SER A 6 -21.19 1.16 -5.92
N ILE A 7 -20.77 1.40 -7.16
CA ILE A 7 -19.35 1.53 -7.51
C ILE A 7 -18.65 2.56 -6.63
N SER A 8 -19.31 3.68 -6.34
CA SER A 8 -18.79 4.75 -5.48
C SER A 8 -18.56 4.29 -4.04
N VAL A 9 -19.48 3.50 -3.47
CA VAL A 9 -19.35 2.97 -2.10
C VAL A 9 -18.17 2.00 -2.01
N GLY A 10 -17.97 1.14 -3.02
CA GLY A 10 -16.83 0.23 -3.07
C GLY A 10 -15.49 0.95 -3.11
N ILE A 11 -15.38 2.01 -3.92
CA ILE A 11 -14.18 2.85 -4.00
C ILE A 11 -13.89 3.52 -2.65
N ILE A 12 -14.91 4.11 -2.01
CA ILE A 12 -14.76 4.79 -0.70
C ILE A 12 -14.27 3.80 0.36
N ILE A 13 -14.87 2.62 0.45
CA ILE A 13 -14.45 1.58 1.42
C ILE A 13 -13.00 1.17 1.17
N SER A 14 -12.59 1.06 -0.09
CA SER A 14 -11.22 0.69 -0.45
C SER A 14 -10.21 1.78 -0.08
N LEU A 15 -10.58 3.05 -0.28
CA LEU A 15 -9.75 4.19 0.10
C LEU A 15 -9.59 4.26 1.62
N ILE A 16 -10.67 4.06 2.37
CA ILE A 16 -10.66 4.02 3.83
C ILE A 16 -9.79 2.87 4.34
N LEU A 17 -9.91 1.67 3.77
CA LEU A 17 -9.07 0.52 4.09
C LEU A 17 -7.58 0.77 3.79
N LEU A 18 -7.28 1.45 2.68
CA LEU A 18 -5.92 1.86 2.35
C LEU A 18 -5.37 2.84 3.40
N LEU A 19 -6.12 3.89 3.73
CA LEU A 19 -5.76 4.88 4.74
C LEU A 19 -5.54 4.26 6.12
N ILE A 20 -6.42 3.34 6.54
CA ILE A 20 -6.29 2.62 7.81
C ILE A 20 -5.01 1.76 7.80
N ASN A 21 -4.73 1.02 6.71
CA ASN A 21 -3.50 0.23 6.60
C ASN A 21 -2.24 1.12 6.69
N PHE A 22 -2.23 2.28 6.02
CA PHE A 22 -1.13 3.23 6.14
C PHE A 22 -1.00 3.76 7.57
N TYR A 23 -2.11 4.13 8.21
CA TYR A 23 -2.09 4.61 9.59
C TYR A 23 -1.52 3.57 10.56
N TYR A 24 -1.93 2.30 10.44
CA TYR A 24 -1.40 1.22 11.26
C TYR A 24 0.08 0.95 10.98
N ALA A 25 0.51 0.96 9.71
CA ALA A 25 1.92 0.81 9.35
C ALA A 25 2.77 1.94 9.96
N ILE A 26 2.30 3.19 9.88
CA ILE A 26 2.99 4.33 10.49
C ILE A 26 3.05 4.18 12.02
N MET A 27 1.93 3.87 12.69
CA MET A 27 1.90 3.73 14.14
C MET A 27 2.75 2.56 14.66
N ALA A 28 2.77 1.43 13.94
CA ALA A 28 3.58 0.27 14.31
C ALA A 28 5.08 0.57 14.23
N HIS A 29 5.50 1.39 13.27
CA HIS A 29 6.91 1.71 13.03
C HIS A 29 7.33 3.08 13.59
N ILE A 30 6.42 3.85 14.20
CA ILE A 30 6.75 5.06 14.98
C ILE A 30 7.60 4.72 16.20
N THR A 31 7.34 3.60 16.86
CA THR A 31 8.19 3.11 17.96
C THR A 31 9.54 2.61 17.47
N ASP A 32 9.62 2.11 16.23
CA ASP A 32 10.89 1.72 15.60
C ASP A 32 11.72 2.94 15.18
N LEU A 33 11.09 4.10 14.92
CA LEU A 33 11.79 5.36 14.60
C LEU A 33 12.74 5.81 15.72
N ASP A 34 12.39 5.57 16.98
CA ASP A 34 13.28 5.81 18.13
C ASP A 34 14.45 4.80 18.19
N TYR A 35 14.31 3.64 17.54
CA TYR A 35 15.31 2.57 17.43
C TYR A 35 16.04 2.53 16.09
N LEU A 36 15.75 3.45 15.16
CA LEU A 36 16.46 3.53 13.88
C LEU A 36 17.89 3.99 14.15
N ASP A 37 18.78 3.02 14.30
CA ASP A 37 20.21 3.26 14.26
C ASP A 37 20.58 3.71 12.84
N PHE A 38 20.67 5.03 12.67
CA PHE A 38 21.10 5.67 11.41
C PHE A 38 22.56 5.39 11.08
N SER A 39 23.30 4.64 11.92
CA SER A 39 24.65 4.16 11.62
C SER A 39 24.73 3.42 10.27
N ASN A 40 23.66 2.73 9.87
CA ASN A 40 23.53 2.13 8.55
C ASN A 40 22.27 2.64 7.83
N PHE A 41 22.34 3.91 7.41
CA PHE A 41 21.29 4.64 6.70
C PHE A 41 20.60 3.82 5.58
N ARG A 42 21.35 3.01 4.83
CA ARG A 42 20.80 2.19 3.73
C ARG A 42 19.87 1.08 4.22
N VAL A 43 20.20 0.43 5.34
CA VAL A 43 19.39 -0.65 5.94
C VAL A 43 18.13 -0.06 6.58
N SER A 44 18.30 1.04 7.33
CA SER A 44 17.20 1.79 7.96
C SER A 44 16.18 2.27 6.93
N MET A 45 16.66 2.85 5.82
CA MET A 45 15.79 3.33 4.74
C MET A 45 15.10 2.20 3.97
N MET A 46 15.75 1.05 3.80
CA MET A 46 15.13 -0.14 3.22
C MET A 46 14.01 -0.70 4.10
N TYR A 47 14.23 -0.76 5.42
CA TYR A 47 13.21 -1.20 6.37
C TYR A 47 12.00 -0.26 6.38
N PHE A 48 12.25 1.06 6.37
CA PHE A 48 11.20 2.07 6.29
C PHE A 48 10.38 1.95 5.00
N TYR A 49 11.04 1.82 3.85
CA TYR A 49 10.38 1.65 2.55
C TYR A 49 9.50 0.39 2.51
N MET A 50 10.03 -0.75 2.97
CA MET A 50 9.29 -2.01 2.98
C MET A 50 8.02 -1.90 3.80
N ASN A 51 8.13 -1.36 5.01
CA ASN A 51 7.03 -1.35 5.96
C ASN A 51 5.99 -0.25 5.72
N LEU A 52 6.41 0.98 5.35
CA LEU A 52 5.46 2.07 5.11
C LEU A 52 4.88 2.08 3.70
N ILE A 53 5.56 1.53 2.70
CA ILE A 53 5.15 1.69 1.30
C ILE A 53 4.86 0.35 0.66
N ALA A 54 5.83 -0.57 0.64
CA ALA A 54 5.67 -1.82 -0.09
C ALA A 54 4.58 -2.72 0.51
N VAL A 55 4.59 -2.91 1.83
CA VAL A 55 3.61 -3.77 2.53
C VAL A 55 2.17 -3.24 2.40
N PRO A 56 1.87 -1.94 2.67
CA PRO A 56 0.52 -1.41 2.49
C PRO A 56 0.02 -1.48 1.05
N LEU A 57 0.88 -1.18 0.06
CA LEU A 57 0.52 -1.30 -1.35
C LEU A 57 0.27 -2.76 -1.75
N PHE A 58 1.04 -3.71 -1.22
CA PHE A 58 0.85 -5.13 -1.49
C PHE A 58 -0.46 -5.65 -0.89
N ILE A 59 -0.79 -5.26 0.34
CA ILE A 59 -2.08 -5.58 0.97
C ILE A 59 -3.25 -5.00 0.15
N ALA A 60 -3.13 -3.74 -0.30
CA ALA A 60 -4.13 -3.12 -1.15
C ALA A 60 -4.29 -3.85 -2.50
N LEU A 61 -3.18 -4.27 -3.10
CA LEU A 61 -3.17 -5.04 -4.34
C LEU A 61 -3.91 -6.38 -4.16
N LEU A 62 -3.64 -7.11 -3.08
CA LEU A 62 -4.34 -8.35 -2.72
C LEU A 62 -5.84 -8.13 -2.54
N PHE A 63 -6.22 -7.05 -1.85
CA PHE A 63 -7.63 -6.67 -1.68
C PHE A 63 -8.31 -6.45 -3.03
N PHE A 64 -7.72 -5.63 -3.92
CA PHE A 64 -8.31 -5.37 -5.23
C PHE A 64 -8.29 -6.61 -6.12
N LEU A 65 -7.28 -7.46 -6.03
CA LEU A 65 -7.19 -8.72 -6.77
C LEU A 65 -8.40 -9.59 -6.42
N PHE A 66 -8.67 -9.78 -5.13
CA PHE A 66 -9.80 -10.57 -4.66
C PHE A 66 -11.15 -9.97 -5.07
N TYR A 67 -11.32 -8.66 -4.90
CA TYR A 67 -12.58 -7.98 -5.24
C TYR A 67 -12.81 -7.85 -6.76
N SER A 68 -11.76 -7.93 -7.58
CA SER A 68 -11.85 -7.80 -9.05
C SER A 68 -12.67 -8.91 -9.71
N PHE A 69 -12.75 -10.10 -9.08
CA PHE A 69 -13.58 -11.22 -9.54
C PHE A 69 -15.08 -10.92 -9.39
N PHE A 70 -15.45 -10.15 -8.37
CA PHE A 70 -16.85 -9.90 -8.02
C PHE A 70 -17.36 -8.55 -8.52
N TYR A 71 -16.46 -7.56 -8.67
CA TYR A 71 -16.82 -6.17 -8.96
C TYR A 71 -16.00 -5.55 -10.10
N ARG A 72 -16.70 -4.98 -11.09
CA ARG A 72 -16.06 -4.26 -12.22
C ARG A 72 -15.22 -3.06 -11.77
N TRP A 73 -15.60 -2.39 -10.68
CA TRP A 73 -14.85 -1.24 -10.17
C TRP A 73 -13.52 -1.66 -9.53
N ALA A 74 -13.48 -2.83 -8.90
CA ALA A 74 -12.25 -3.36 -8.31
C ALA A 74 -11.21 -3.71 -9.38
N LYS A 75 -11.61 -4.03 -10.61
CA LYS A 75 -10.67 -4.12 -11.75
C LYS A 75 -9.95 -2.79 -12.02
N LYS A 76 -10.66 -1.66 -11.95
CA LYS A 76 -10.04 -0.33 -12.09
C LYS A 76 -9.08 -0.04 -10.94
N GLY A 77 -9.49 -0.35 -9.70
CA GLY A 77 -8.64 -0.22 -8.52
C GLY A 77 -7.38 -1.10 -8.57
N LEU A 78 -7.50 -2.33 -9.10
CA LEU A 78 -6.37 -3.25 -9.31
C LEU A 78 -5.34 -2.67 -10.28
N TRP A 79 -5.79 -2.08 -11.40
CA TRP A 79 -4.89 -1.43 -12.36
C TRP A 79 -4.13 -0.26 -11.71
N ILE A 80 -4.84 0.60 -10.97
CA ILE A 80 -4.23 1.75 -10.30
C ILE A 80 -3.21 1.31 -9.25
N THR A 81 -3.57 0.36 -8.38
CA THR A 81 -2.67 -0.16 -7.34
C THR A 81 -1.47 -0.91 -7.93
N SER A 82 -1.63 -1.61 -9.06
CA SER A 82 -0.51 -2.25 -9.75
C SER A 82 0.49 -1.24 -10.32
N ILE A 83 -0.01 -0.14 -10.92
CA ILE A 83 0.85 0.93 -11.44
C ILE A 83 1.60 1.62 -10.28
N LEU A 84 0.90 1.94 -9.19
CA LEU A 84 1.50 2.53 -8.00
C LEU A 84 2.59 1.65 -7.40
N LEU A 85 2.35 0.34 -7.28
CA LEU A 85 3.34 -0.62 -6.78
C LEU A 85 4.57 -0.65 -7.69
N ALA A 86 4.37 -0.72 -9.01
CA ALA A 86 5.47 -0.72 -9.98
C ALA A 86 6.29 0.58 -9.92
N MET A 87 5.64 1.74 -9.88
CA MET A 87 6.31 3.03 -9.72
C MET A 87 7.11 3.08 -8.42
N SER A 88 6.52 2.65 -7.30
CA SER A 88 7.21 2.61 -6.00
C SER A 88 8.50 1.79 -6.07
N ILE A 89 8.46 0.61 -6.68
CA ILE A 89 9.63 -0.26 -6.84
C ILE A 89 10.71 0.41 -7.70
N ILE A 90 10.33 1.05 -8.80
CA ILE A 90 11.26 1.77 -9.68
C ILE A 90 11.93 2.93 -8.95
N TRP A 91 11.16 3.76 -8.25
CA TRP A 91 11.68 4.89 -7.47
C TRP A 91 12.65 4.42 -6.38
N PHE A 92 12.32 3.35 -5.67
CA PHE A 92 13.19 2.79 -4.65
C PHE A 92 14.49 2.23 -5.22
N ARG A 93 14.44 1.58 -6.38
CA ARG A 93 15.63 1.08 -7.07
C ARG A 93 16.54 2.23 -7.52
N LEU A 94 15.97 3.30 -8.04
CA LEU A 94 16.73 4.51 -8.41
C LEU A 94 17.38 5.13 -7.17
N TYR A 95 16.65 5.20 -6.06
CA TYR A 95 17.15 5.73 -4.80
C TYR A 95 18.34 4.94 -4.24
N ILE A 96 18.31 3.61 -4.27
CA ILE A 96 19.45 2.78 -3.81
C ILE A 96 20.66 2.88 -4.75
N SER A 97 20.44 3.20 -6.02
CA SER A 97 21.49 3.25 -7.05
C SER A 97 22.25 4.58 -7.09
N MET A 98 21.77 5.61 -6.38
CA MET A 98 22.44 6.91 -6.21
C MET A 98 23.33 6.88 -4.97
#